data_AF-A0ABD2W054-F1
#
_entry.id   AF-A0ABD2W054-F1
#
_cell.length_a   1.000
_cell.length_b   1.000
_cell.length_c   1.000
_cell.angle_alpha   90.00
_cell.angle_beta   90.00
_cell.angle_gamma   90.00
#
_symmetry.space_group_name_H-M   'P 1'
#
loop_
_entity.id
_entity.type
_entity.pdbx_description
1 polymer ?
#
loop_
_entity_poly.entity_id
_entity_poly.type
_entity_poly.pdbx_seq_one_letter_code
_entity_poly.pdbx_strand_id
1 'polypeptide(L)'
;MSMLWLTWLMLWTLHSSSCSSSSSSSSASNNISADHAAHAHRVGDDGGGGGGGPSNDADNPNDASGATGSGHDKTEMQQQQQQQQQKRKNFVFIIVDDLRPVLGCYDDARAHTPNMDRLARRSVIFHRAYAQQSLCAPSRNSMLTSRRPDSLGLYDFNSYWRCVAGNFTTLPQHLKQQGYRTASLGKVFHPGASSNWNDDSPYSWTERPFHPVTDEYKDAAVCPDEQSSSAGATAVLASNLLCPVRVSAMPNSTLPDLETLRASRRFLRSDHAQRPFFLAVGFQKPHIPLKYPKRYLKLHPLRKFALPDNYNWPANVSSVAYNPWTDLRRRSDVAKLNLKCPWQKIPKTFGSKIIQSYYAAVSYVDDLIGELLDEIDALSLTNDTVVVLTSDHGWSLGEHSLWAKYSNFEVALRVPLIMSIPDLTFRASINASSTWMDCQEAKSIESPVELLDVFPTLAEIAGAPVQKCPRRQQDVKLPDLCVEGSSLLKLVQDAFKNKTTVEWSKPAISQYPRPGLTPKCYPSSDEPKLRDIKIMGYSLRVEHYRYTVWPSFSRAHKRPNWQEIHAEELYDHRQDQEENVNLAYSNSHNDLKTELKSILIEALR
;
A
#
# COMPACT_ATOMS: atom_id res chain seq x y z
N MET A 1 26.89 18.90 -40.77
CA MET A 1 27.19 19.60 -39.50
C MET A 1 26.32 20.85 -39.44
N SER A 2 25.71 21.11 -38.30
CA SER A 2 24.95 22.32 -37.94
C SER A 2 23.53 22.49 -38.52
N MET A 3 22.55 21.70 -38.03
CA MET A 3 21.14 22.12 -37.89
C MET A 3 20.26 21.09 -37.14
N LEU A 4 20.74 20.50 -36.03
CA LEU A 4 19.95 19.56 -35.23
C LEU A 4 20.13 19.70 -33.71
N TRP A 5 20.68 20.84 -33.24
CA TRP A 5 21.04 21.04 -31.83
C TRP A 5 20.23 22.12 -31.09
N LEU A 6 19.17 22.67 -31.70
CA LEU A 6 18.39 23.78 -31.12
C LEU A 6 16.92 23.47 -30.81
N THR A 7 16.48 22.22 -30.95
CA THR A 7 15.10 21.80 -30.57
C THR A 7 15.03 21.03 -29.25
N TRP A 8 16.16 20.83 -28.55
CA TRP A 8 16.20 20.04 -27.30
C TRP A 8 16.27 20.88 -26.00
N LEU A 9 16.43 22.20 -26.08
CA LEU A 9 16.53 23.06 -24.89
C LEU A 9 15.26 23.86 -24.55
N MET A 10 14.20 23.81 -25.37
CA MET A 10 12.93 24.52 -25.11
C MET A 10 11.81 23.63 -24.53
N LEU A 11 12.05 22.33 -24.36
CA LEU A 11 11.10 21.40 -23.71
C LEU A 11 11.34 21.22 -22.20
N TRP A 12 12.32 21.92 -21.63
CA TRP A 12 12.71 21.74 -20.22
C TRP A 12 12.28 22.88 -19.27
N THR A 13 11.61 23.92 -19.77
CA THR A 13 11.12 25.05 -18.94
C THR A 13 9.60 25.27 -19.00
N LEU A 14 8.81 24.28 -19.43
CA LEU A 14 7.33 24.37 -19.52
C LEU A 14 6.55 23.15 -19.00
N HIS A 15 7.12 22.35 -18.07
CA HIS A 15 6.36 21.28 -17.38
C HIS A 15 6.25 21.45 -15.85
N SER A 16 6.56 22.63 -15.32
CA SER A 16 6.22 23.03 -13.95
C SER A 16 4.86 23.75 -13.87
N SER A 17 3.86 23.27 -14.62
CA SER A 17 2.47 23.72 -14.52
C SER A 17 1.62 22.53 -14.08
N SER A 18 1.82 22.13 -12.82
CA SER A 18 1.00 21.14 -12.14
C SER A 18 -0.36 21.79 -11.82
N CYS A 19 -1.45 21.05 -12.05
CA CYS A 19 -2.83 21.45 -11.73
C CYS A 19 -3.40 22.63 -12.55
N SER A 20 -3.47 22.53 -13.88
CA SER A 20 -4.30 23.42 -14.70
C SER A 20 -5.66 22.77 -15.01
N SER A 21 -6.74 23.38 -14.52
CA SER A 21 -8.13 22.98 -14.74
C SER A 21 -8.62 23.42 -16.13
N SER A 22 -9.26 22.51 -16.86
CA SER A 22 -10.06 22.82 -18.04
C SER A 22 -11.41 23.43 -17.61
N SER A 23 -11.60 24.72 -17.87
CA SER A 23 -12.93 25.36 -17.91
C SER A 23 -13.07 26.13 -19.21
N SER A 24 -14.15 25.84 -19.93
CA SER A 24 -14.53 26.38 -21.23
C SER A 24 -14.95 27.86 -21.18
N SER A 25 -14.34 28.64 -22.08
CA SER A 25 -14.82 29.82 -22.82
C SER A 25 -16.02 30.65 -22.29
N SER A 26 -15.76 31.93 -22.02
CA SER A 26 -16.56 33.04 -22.56
C SER A 26 -15.66 34.26 -22.81
N SER A 27 -15.93 34.93 -23.92
CA SER A 27 -15.14 35.96 -24.59
C SER A 27 -15.35 37.38 -24.03
N ALA A 28 -14.32 38.22 -24.20
CA ALA A 28 -14.37 39.59 -24.77
C ALA A 28 -13.61 40.69 -23.98
N SER A 29 -12.38 40.92 -24.44
CA SER A 29 -11.84 42.21 -24.96
C SER A 29 -11.80 43.48 -24.09
N ASN A 30 -10.60 44.00 -23.81
CA ASN A 30 -10.06 45.21 -24.48
C ASN A 30 -8.66 45.63 -23.98
N ASN A 31 -7.73 45.77 -24.94
CA ASN A 31 -6.74 46.83 -25.21
C ASN A 31 -5.82 47.40 -24.10
N ILE A 32 -4.48 47.24 -24.24
CA ILE A 32 -3.46 48.20 -24.79
C ILE A 32 -3.17 49.34 -23.76
N SER A 33 -1.95 49.68 -23.32
CA SER A 33 -0.67 49.86 -24.03
C SER A 33 0.57 49.65 -23.15
N ALA A 34 1.70 49.53 -23.84
CA ALA A 34 3.08 49.53 -23.36
C ALA A 34 3.53 50.87 -22.74
N ASP A 35 4.60 50.85 -21.92
CA ASP A 35 5.90 51.46 -22.27
C ASP A 35 7.00 51.23 -21.21
N HIS A 36 8.22 50.99 -21.72
CA HIS A 36 9.58 51.49 -21.33
C HIS A 36 9.87 51.96 -19.87
N ALA A 37 11.08 51.88 -19.28
CA ALA A 37 12.47 51.66 -19.72
C ALA A 37 13.38 51.42 -18.48
N ALA A 38 14.66 51.18 -18.77
CA ALA A 38 15.78 50.77 -17.92
C ALA A 38 16.49 51.88 -17.09
N HIS A 39 17.62 51.48 -16.48
CA HIS A 39 18.71 52.23 -15.80
C HIS A 39 18.61 52.36 -14.26
N ALA A 40 19.68 52.30 -13.46
CA ALA A 40 21.12 52.12 -13.66
C ALA A 40 21.84 51.72 -12.35
N HIS A 41 23.08 51.25 -12.49
CA HIS A 41 24.14 51.04 -11.49
C HIS A 41 24.37 52.20 -10.50
N ARG A 42 24.90 51.87 -9.31
CA ARG A 42 26.13 52.51 -8.78
C ARG A 42 26.81 51.70 -7.68
N VAL A 43 28.14 51.68 -7.78
CA VAL A 43 29.16 51.17 -6.85
C VAL A 43 29.60 52.32 -5.92
N GLY A 44 30.03 52.00 -4.71
CA GLY A 44 30.76 52.89 -3.81
C GLY A 44 31.54 52.06 -2.77
N ASP A 45 32.83 52.36 -2.68
CA ASP A 45 33.90 51.67 -1.94
C ASP A 45 34.33 52.51 -0.70
N ASP A 46 35.38 52.06 0.01
CA ASP A 46 36.15 52.68 1.12
C ASP A 46 35.74 52.27 2.56
N GLY A 47 36.60 51.91 3.53
CA GLY A 47 38.07 51.77 3.61
C GLY A 47 38.58 51.92 5.08
N GLY A 48 39.56 51.08 5.50
CA GLY A 48 40.56 51.29 6.60
C GLY A 48 40.14 51.06 8.08
N GLY A 49 40.95 50.59 9.05
CA GLY A 49 42.35 50.15 9.15
C GLY A 49 42.88 50.19 10.62
N GLY A 50 43.79 49.26 11.00
CA GLY A 50 44.78 49.30 12.13
C GLY A 50 44.28 49.03 13.57
N GLY A 51 44.98 48.41 14.54
CA GLY A 51 46.33 47.85 14.72
C GLY A 51 46.79 47.98 16.19
N GLY A 52 47.48 46.97 16.77
CA GLY A 52 48.42 47.14 17.92
C GLY A 52 48.12 46.43 19.27
N GLY A 53 48.99 45.50 19.68
CA GLY A 53 49.23 45.08 21.09
C GLY A 53 50.25 46.01 21.80
N PRO A 54 50.69 45.74 23.07
CA PRO A 54 51.53 44.57 23.37
C PRO A 54 51.42 43.95 24.81
N SER A 55 52.25 42.92 24.98
CA SER A 55 52.65 42.01 26.08
C SER A 55 52.86 42.54 27.52
N ASN A 56 52.82 41.61 28.49
CA ASN A 56 53.78 41.48 29.60
C ASN A 56 53.87 40.02 30.11
N ASP A 57 55.10 39.57 30.39
CA ASP A 57 55.55 38.24 30.84
C ASP A 57 55.98 38.23 32.33
N ALA A 58 56.23 37.00 32.84
CA ALA A 58 57.03 36.58 34.02
C ALA A 58 56.32 36.54 35.40
N ASP A 59 56.52 35.58 36.33
CA ASP A 59 57.38 34.40 36.45
C ASP A 59 57.01 33.56 37.71
N ASN A 60 57.19 32.22 37.63
CA ASN A 60 57.66 31.25 38.67
C ASN A 60 56.83 30.77 39.92
N PRO A 61 57.20 29.64 40.60
CA PRO A 61 56.29 28.54 40.98
C PRO A 61 56.37 28.11 42.48
N ASN A 62 55.47 27.21 42.91
CA ASN A 62 55.73 26.04 43.79
C ASN A 62 54.45 25.45 44.42
N ASP A 63 54.38 24.12 44.36
CA ASP A 63 53.76 23.11 45.24
C ASP A 63 52.54 23.45 46.12
N ALA A 64 51.46 22.67 45.93
CA ALA A 64 50.95 21.73 46.95
C ALA A 64 49.74 20.92 46.45
N SER A 65 49.91 19.60 46.43
CA SER A 65 48.93 18.53 46.73
C SER A 65 47.43 18.86 46.81
N GLY A 66 46.63 18.23 45.95
CA GLY A 66 45.17 18.16 46.13
C GLY A 66 44.52 17.18 45.17
N ALA A 67 43.97 16.09 45.69
CA ALA A 67 43.36 15.00 44.95
C ALA A 67 42.11 15.43 44.13
N THR A 68 42.10 15.15 42.83
CA THR A 68 40.87 15.17 41.98
C THR A 68 40.94 14.17 40.83
N GLY A 69 41.38 12.94 41.08
CA GLY A 69 41.26 11.84 40.12
C GLY A 69 39.95 11.08 40.29
N SER A 70 38.85 11.51 39.67
CA SER A 70 37.69 10.63 39.31
C SER A 70 36.52 11.33 38.57
N GLY A 71 36.66 12.58 38.13
CA GLY A 71 35.54 13.35 37.55
C GLY A 71 35.41 13.28 36.01
N HIS A 72 36.51 13.11 35.28
CA HIS A 72 36.47 13.16 33.80
C HIS A 72 36.14 11.82 33.15
N ASP A 73 36.67 10.69 33.66
CA ASP A 73 36.41 9.37 33.07
C ASP A 73 34.95 8.89 33.18
N LYS A 74 34.26 9.26 34.27
CA LYS A 74 32.83 8.94 34.43
C LYS A 74 31.95 9.81 33.54
N THR A 75 32.38 11.04 33.26
CA THR A 75 31.62 11.97 32.42
C THR A 75 31.81 11.63 30.95
N GLU A 76 32.99 11.18 30.53
CA GLU A 76 33.22 10.65 29.17
C GLU A 76 32.57 9.26 28.97
N MET A 77 32.60 8.35 29.96
CA MET A 77 31.84 7.10 29.85
C MET A 77 30.32 7.31 29.90
N GLN A 78 29.81 8.29 30.66
CA GLN A 78 28.38 8.63 30.67
C GLN A 78 27.97 9.42 29.42
N GLN A 79 28.85 10.24 28.85
CA GLN A 79 28.62 10.91 27.56
C GLN A 79 28.74 9.93 26.38
N GLN A 80 29.62 8.93 26.43
CA GLN A 80 29.68 7.84 25.45
C GLN A 80 28.50 6.87 25.58
N GLN A 81 27.97 6.65 26.80
CA GLN A 81 26.74 5.87 27.00
C GLN A 81 25.46 6.65 26.65
N GLN A 82 25.46 7.99 26.73
CA GLN A 82 24.37 8.84 26.22
C GLN A 82 24.49 9.16 24.71
N GLN A 83 25.67 8.96 24.11
CA GLN A 83 25.92 9.04 22.66
C GLN A 83 25.97 7.67 21.97
N GLN A 84 25.31 6.64 22.52
CA GLN A 84 24.72 5.62 21.65
C GLN A 84 23.56 6.28 20.90
N GLN A 85 23.89 7.11 19.91
CA GLN A 85 22.98 7.63 18.91
C GLN A 85 22.35 6.40 18.28
N GLN A 86 21.15 6.06 18.75
CA GLN A 86 20.48 4.81 18.41
C GLN A 86 20.43 4.74 16.88
N LYS A 87 21.23 3.84 16.31
CA LYS A 87 21.49 3.80 14.87
C LYS A 87 20.14 3.76 14.16
N ARG A 88 19.87 4.80 13.35
CA ARG A 88 18.56 4.95 12.67
C ARG A 88 18.33 3.73 11.79
N LYS A 89 17.19 3.07 11.99
CA LYS A 89 16.84 1.84 11.27
C LYS A 89 16.57 2.14 9.81
N ASN A 90 16.91 1.20 8.93
CA ASN A 90 16.43 1.17 7.55
C ASN A 90 15.01 0.62 7.50
N PHE A 91 14.34 0.83 6.37
CA PHE A 91 13.01 0.30 6.10
C PHE A 91 12.97 -0.39 4.75
N VAL A 92 12.48 -1.62 4.72
CA VAL A 92 12.06 -2.32 3.49
C VAL A 92 10.56 -2.53 3.57
N PHE A 93 9.81 -1.83 2.71
CA PHE A 93 8.36 -1.86 2.66
C PHE A 93 7.91 -2.63 1.41
N ILE A 94 7.46 -3.87 1.61
CA ILE A 94 7.02 -4.79 0.57
C ILE A 94 5.51 -4.67 0.41
N ILE A 95 5.05 -4.29 -0.78
CA ILE A 95 3.63 -4.24 -1.14
C ILE A 95 3.38 -5.26 -2.25
N VAL A 96 2.41 -6.14 -2.05
CA VAL A 96 2.02 -7.16 -3.04
C VAL A 96 0.63 -6.84 -3.58
N ASP A 97 0.50 -6.63 -4.89
CA ASP A 97 -0.73 -6.18 -5.55
C ASP A 97 -1.80 -7.29 -5.61
N ASP A 98 -3.02 -7.00 -5.12
CA ASP A 98 -4.16 -7.94 -5.02
C ASP A 98 -3.91 -9.17 -4.12
N LEU A 99 -2.97 -9.13 -3.16
CA LEU A 99 -2.71 -10.27 -2.25
C LEU A 99 -3.70 -10.29 -1.07
N ARG A 100 -4.56 -11.31 -1.02
CA ARG A 100 -5.30 -11.65 0.21
C ARG A 100 -4.44 -12.55 1.13
N PRO A 101 -4.80 -12.73 2.42
CA PRO A 101 -4.03 -13.55 3.37
C PRO A 101 -4.11 -15.08 3.14
N VAL A 102 -3.82 -15.57 1.93
CA VAL A 102 -3.69 -17.00 1.60
C VAL A 102 -2.24 -17.46 1.81
N LEU A 103 -1.75 -17.30 3.05
CA LEU A 103 -0.37 -17.58 3.45
C LEU A 103 -0.36 -18.66 4.54
N GLY A 104 0.72 -19.44 4.63
CA GLY A 104 0.88 -20.45 5.69
C GLY A 104 0.84 -19.82 7.08
N CYS A 105 1.49 -18.67 7.28
CA CYS A 105 1.43 -17.88 8.51
C CYS A 105 0.07 -17.19 8.80
N TYR A 106 -0.90 -17.35 7.90
CA TYR A 106 -2.30 -16.96 8.08
C TYR A 106 -3.23 -18.19 8.10
N ASP A 107 -2.68 -19.36 8.41
CA ASP A 107 -3.37 -20.65 8.55
C ASP A 107 -4.02 -21.19 7.27
N ASP A 108 -3.58 -20.77 6.08
CA ASP A 108 -4.05 -21.38 4.84
C ASP A 108 -3.24 -22.63 4.48
N ALA A 109 -3.78 -23.80 4.80
CA ALA A 109 -3.16 -25.09 4.52
C ALA A 109 -2.95 -25.41 3.03
N ARG A 110 -3.55 -24.66 2.10
CA ARG A 110 -3.33 -24.81 0.66
C ARG A 110 -2.16 -23.96 0.17
N ALA A 111 -1.73 -22.98 0.96
CA ALA A 111 -0.64 -22.08 0.62
C ALA A 111 0.71 -22.82 0.58
N HIS A 112 1.61 -22.30 -0.24
CA HIS A 112 3.02 -22.67 -0.22
C HIS A 112 3.84 -21.39 -0.24
N THR A 113 4.12 -20.87 0.95
CA THR A 113 4.73 -19.54 1.17
C THR A 113 5.87 -19.59 2.18
N PRO A 114 6.85 -20.51 2.03
CA PRO A 114 7.86 -20.74 3.05
C PRO A 114 8.69 -19.50 3.40
N ASN A 115 8.85 -18.52 2.51
CA ASN A 115 9.67 -17.34 2.76
C ASN A 115 8.92 -16.24 3.51
N MET A 116 7.66 -15.98 3.17
CA MET A 116 6.79 -15.11 3.95
C MET A 116 6.51 -15.71 5.32
N ASP A 117 6.38 -17.03 5.41
CA ASP A 117 6.25 -17.76 6.67
C ASP A 117 7.54 -17.64 7.52
N ARG A 118 8.72 -17.71 6.87
CA ARG A 118 10.02 -17.46 7.52
C ARG A 118 10.14 -16.04 8.05
N LEU A 119 9.68 -15.03 7.29
CA LEU A 119 9.62 -13.64 7.76
C LEU A 119 8.71 -13.53 9.00
N ALA A 120 7.55 -14.19 8.97
CA ALA A 120 6.57 -14.15 10.04
C ALA A 120 7.13 -14.62 11.39
N ARG A 121 8.00 -15.64 11.41
CA ARG A 121 8.64 -16.17 12.64
C ARG A 121 9.50 -15.14 13.40
N ARG A 122 9.96 -14.10 12.71
CA ARG A 122 10.74 -12.99 13.30
C ARG A 122 9.93 -11.70 13.36
N SER A 123 8.62 -11.79 13.23
CA SER A 123 7.74 -10.64 13.08
C SER A 123 6.61 -10.68 14.08
N VAL A 124 5.83 -9.60 14.08
CA VAL A 124 4.45 -9.64 14.54
C VAL A 124 3.53 -9.79 13.33
N ILE A 125 2.48 -10.60 13.46
CA ILE A 125 1.45 -10.81 12.43
C ILE A 125 0.17 -10.11 12.88
N PHE A 126 -0.42 -9.28 12.02
CA PHE A 126 -1.75 -8.72 12.26
C PHE A 126 -2.76 -9.55 11.48
N HIS A 127 -3.59 -10.34 12.17
CA HIS A 127 -4.59 -11.17 11.47
C HIS A 127 -5.73 -10.34 10.88
N ARG A 128 -6.00 -9.14 11.42
CA ARG A 128 -7.15 -8.32 11.05
C ARG A 128 -6.73 -6.93 10.57
N ALA A 129 -5.90 -6.89 9.53
CA ALA A 129 -5.52 -5.65 8.85
C ALA A 129 -6.41 -5.40 7.62
N TYR A 130 -6.85 -4.15 7.42
CA TYR A 130 -7.82 -3.80 6.38
C TYR A 130 -7.42 -2.59 5.53
N ALA A 131 -7.65 -2.72 4.22
CA ALA A 131 -7.58 -1.62 3.26
C ALA A 131 -8.78 -0.68 3.39
N GLN A 132 -8.58 0.61 3.11
CA GLN A 132 -9.65 1.61 3.21
C GLN A 132 -10.60 1.57 2.01
N GLN A 133 -10.15 1.09 0.86
CA GLN A 133 -10.98 0.83 -0.31
C GLN A 133 -10.30 -0.24 -1.14
N SER A 134 -11.05 -1.24 -1.59
CA SER A 134 -10.55 -2.40 -2.35
C SER A 134 -10.34 -2.08 -3.85
N LEU A 135 -9.52 -1.05 -4.11
CA LEU A 135 -9.04 -0.63 -5.43
C LEU A 135 -7.63 -0.02 -5.29
N CYS A 136 -6.72 -0.35 -6.20
CA CYS A 136 -5.30 -0.04 -6.07
C CYS A 136 -5.00 1.45 -5.79
N ALA A 137 -5.48 2.38 -6.62
CA ALA A 137 -5.10 3.79 -6.48
C ALA A 137 -5.64 4.45 -5.20
N PRO A 138 -6.94 4.31 -4.84
CA PRO A 138 -7.44 4.80 -3.57
C PRO A 138 -6.71 4.18 -2.36
N SER A 139 -6.49 2.86 -2.36
CA SER A 139 -5.83 2.19 -1.24
C SER A 139 -4.37 2.61 -1.07
N ARG A 140 -3.58 2.59 -2.15
CA ARG A 140 -2.15 2.91 -2.11
C ARG A 140 -1.91 4.36 -1.70
N ASN A 141 -2.68 5.29 -2.26
CA ASN A 141 -2.56 6.70 -1.86
C ASN A 141 -3.04 6.90 -0.42
N SER A 142 -4.08 6.16 0.01
CA SER A 142 -4.55 6.21 1.40
C SER A 142 -3.48 5.76 2.39
N MET A 143 -2.88 4.60 2.14
CA MET A 143 -1.79 4.02 2.95
C MET A 143 -0.54 4.92 2.96
N LEU A 144 -0.13 5.43 1.80
CA LEU A 144 1.09 6.24 1.68
C LEU A 144 0.95 7.65 2.25
N THR A 145 -0.27 8.20 2.36
CA THR A 145 -0.50 9.53 2.97
C THR A 145 -1.08 9.46 4.37
N SER A 146 -1.49 8.25 4.83
CA SER A 146 -2.30 8.05 6.04
C SER A 146 -3.60 8.87 6.01
N ARG A 147 -4.20 9.05 4.84
CA ARG A 147 -5.48 9.75 4.66
C ARG A 147 -6.52 8.79 4.11
N ARG A 148 -7.75 8.86 4.58
CA ARG A 148 -8.88 8.09 4.06
C ARG A 148 -9.19 8.53 2.61
N PRO A 149 -9.81 7.66 1.79
CA PRO A 149 -10.30 8.03 0.47
C PRO A 149 -11.16 9.31 0.46
N ASP A 150 -11.97 9.52 1.50
CA ASP A 150 -12.77 10.75 1.69
C ASP A 150 -11.95 12.03 1.97
N SER A 151 -10.77 11.89 2.56
CA SER A 151 -9.84 13.01 2.76
C SER A 151 -9.05 13.29 1.48
N LEU A 152 -8.71 12.25 0.72
CA LEU A 152 -8.06 12.38 -0.59
C LEU A 152 -9.02 12.84 -1.71
N GLY A 153 -10.32 12.61 -1.54
CA GLY A 153 -11.30 12.77 -2.62
C GLY A 153 -10.98 11.90 -3.84
N LEU A 154 -10.36 10.73 -3.61
CA LEU A 154 -9.88 9.79 -4.63
C LEU A 154 -10.56 8.45 -4.41
N TYR A 155 -11.53 8.13 -5.27
CA TYR A 155 -12.30 6.88 -5.23
C TYR A 155 -12.11 6.03 -6.51
N ASP A 156 -11.47 6.62 -7.51
CA ASP A 156 -11.04 5.98 -8.75
C ASP A 156 -9.51 6.17 -8.89
N PHE A 157 -8.98 6.23 -10.11
CA PHE A 157 -7.55 6.46 -10.37
C PHE A 157 -7.29 7.70 -11.25
N ASN A 158 -8.27 8.62 -11.37
CA ASN A 158 -8.27 9.69 -12.38
C ASN A 158 -7.89 11.08 -11.83
N SER A 159 -7.52 11.20 -10.56
CA SER A 159 -7.19 12.50 -9.95
C SER A 159 -5.95 12.43 -9.06
N TYR A 160 -5.16 13.50 -9.07
CA TYR A 160 -4.00 13.65 -8.20
C TYR A 160 -4.40 14.41 -6.93
N TRP A 161 -4.24 13.80 -5.76
CA TRP A 161 -4.75 14.35 -4.48
C TRP A 161 -4.23 15.75 -4.18
N ARG A 162 -2.99 16.07 -4.55
CA ARG A 162 -2.39 17.41 -4.36
C ARG A 162 -3.11 18.50 -5.13
N CYS A 163 -3.74 18.16 -6.26
CA CYS A 163 -4.52 19.11 -7.05
C CYS A 163 -5.98 19.22 -6.59
N VAL A 164 -6.57 18.14 -6.07
CA VAL A 164 -8.04 18.05 -5.90
C VAL A 164 -8.53 18.03 -4.45
N ALA A 165 -7.61 17.90 -3.48
CA ALA A 165 -7.94 17.82 -2.07
C ALA A 165 -6.98 18.65 -1.20
N GLY A 166 -5.68 18.36 -1.26
CA GLY A 166 -4.68 19.06 -0.46
C GLY A 166 -3.29 18.52 -0.66
N ASN A 167 -2.28 19.32 -0.29
CA ASN A 167 -0.87 19.00 -0.51
C ASN A 167 -0.33 18.00 0.53
N PHE A 168 -1.02 16.87 0.70
CA PHE A 168 -0.76 15.94 1.77
C PHE A 168 0.58 15.23 1.60
N THR A 169 1.38 15.25 2.67
CA THR A 169 2.70 14.62 2.73
C THR A 169 2.56 13.10 2.71
N THR A 170 3.43 12.44 1.94
CA THR A 170 3.50 10.98 1.88
C THR A 170 4.55 10.44 2.87
N LEU A 171 4.45 9.16 3.23
CA LEU A 171 5.45 8.44 4.03
C LEU A 171 6.88 8.57 3.45
N PRO A 172 7.13 8.26 2.16
CA PRO A 172 8.46 8.43 1.59
C PRO A 172 8.91 9.90 1.57
N GLN A 173 8.01 10.87 1.32
CA GLN A 173 8.36 12.29 1.43
C GLN A 173 8.77 12.67 2.86
N HIS A 174 8.02 12.21 3.87
CA HIS A 174 8.34 12.46 5.27
C HIS A 174 9.71 11.89 5.64
N LEU A 175 9.99 10.62 5.30
CA LEU A 175 11.29 10.01 5.57
C LEU A 175 12.43 10.69 4.79
N LYS A 176 12.20 11.07 3.53
CA LYS A 176 13.16 11.86 2.74
C LYS A 176 13.53 13.18 3.43
N GLN A 177 12.54 13.90 3.95
CA GLN A 177 12.76 15.13 4.71
C GLN A 177 13.54 14.90 6.01
N GLN A 178 13.46 13.70 6.58
CA GLN A 178 14.27 13.26 7.72
C GLN A 178 15.65 12.72 7.33
N GLY A 179 16.09 12.91 6.09
CA GLY A 179 17.43 12.53 5.64
C GLY A 179 17.56 11.09 5.17
N TYR A 180 16.48 10.31 5.07
CA TYR A 180 16.53 8.99 4.45
C TYR A 180 16.75 9.09 2.94
N ARG A 181 17.44 8.08 2.40
CA ARG A 181 17.41 7.78 0.97
C ARG A 181 16.13 7.00 0.67
N THR A 182 15.28 7.50 -0.21
CA THR A 182 13.96 6.91 -0.49
C THR A 182 13.86 6.42 -1.94
N ALA A 183 13.50 5.15 -2.11
CA ALA A 183 13.39 4.50 -3.41
C ALA A 183 12.09 3.73 -3.56
N SER A 184 11.55 3.74 -4.79
CA SER A 184 10.35 3.02 -5.21
C SER A 184 10.69 2.11 -6.38
N LEU A 185 10.51 0.80 -6.22
CA LEU A 185 10.80 -0.20 -7.24
C LEU A 185 9.57 -1.07 -7.48
N GLY A 186 9.07 -1.10 -8.71
CA GLY A 186 7.82 -1.77 -9.07
C GLY A 186 6.60 -0.92 -8.77
N LYS A 187 5.45 -1.56 -8.52
CA LYS A 187 4.17 -0.87 -8.31
C LYS A 187 4.00 -0.47 -6.85
N VAL A 188 4.50 0.70 -6.46
CA VAL A 188 4.30 1.28 -5.12
C VAL A 188 3.11 2.25 -5.14
N PHE A 189 3.27 3.38 -5.84
CA PHE A 189 2.12 4.17 -6.28
C PHE A 189 1.39 3.45 -7.40
N HIS A 190 0.10 3.75 -7.56
CA HIS A 190 -0.59 3.39 -8.79
C HIS A 190 -0.10 4.33 -9.91
N PRO A 191 0.30 3.80 -11.07
CA PRO A 191 0.79 4.65 -12.17
C PRO A 191 -0.34 5.53 -12.72
N GLY A 192 0.03 6.61 -13.39
CA GLY A 192 -0.92 7.50 -14.05
C GLY A 192 -1.37 8.70 -13.21
N ALA A 193 -2.55 9.23 -13.50
CA ALA A 193 -3.04 10.49 -12.94
C ALA A 193 -3.05 10.51 -11.41
N SER A 194 -3.32 9.38 -10.76
CA SER A 194 -3.37 9.30 -9.29
C SER A 194 -2.06 9.68 -8.59
N SER A 195 -0.92 9.57 -9.27
CA SER A 195 0.42 9.90 -8.77
C SER A 195 1.13 10.90 -9.70
N ASN A 196 0.34 11.72 -10.42
CA ASN A 196 0.82 12.73 -11.36
C ASN A 196 1.74 12.19 -12.47
N TRP A 197 1.55 10.92 -12.87
CA TRP A 197 2.32 10.23 -13.90
C TRP A 197 3.82 10.08 -13.60
N ASN A 198 4.25 10.45 -12.40
CA ASN A 198 5.67 10.57 -12.04
C ASN A 198 5.95 10.09 -10.61
N ASP A 199 5.06 9.26 -10.06
CA ASP A 199 5.14 8.70 -8.72
C ASP A 199 5.32 9.77 -7.63
N ASP A 200 4.57 10.88 -7.72
CA ASP A 200 4.63 11.99 -6.75
C ASP A 200 6.00 12.71 -6.71
N SER A 201 6.70 12.76 -7.85
CA SER A 201 7.93 13.53 -8.00
C SER A 201 7.65 15.05 -7.95
N PRO A 202 8.53 15.87 -7.34
CA PRO A 202 9.82 15.50 -6.72
C PRO A 202 9.73 15.18 -5.22
N TYR A 203 8.53 15.05 -4.67
CA TYR A 203 8.30 15.05 -3.23
C TYR A 203 8.74 13.74 -2.57
N SER A 204 8.30 12.61 -3.11
CA SER A 204 8.42 11.31 -2.42
C SER A 204 9.82 10.69 -2.46
N TRP A 205 10.51 10.75 -3.60
CA TRP A 205 11.66 9.86 -3.85
C TRP A 205 12.98 10.63 -3.99
N THR A 206 14.07 10.08 -3.43
CA THR A 206 15.44 10.55 -3.72
C THR A 206 15.98 9.91 -4.99
N GLU A 207 15.59 8.66 -5.24
CA GLU A 207 15.92 7.93 -6.46
C GLU A 207 14.80 8.10 -7.50
N ARG A 208 15.15 8.01 -8.79
CA ARG A 208 14.13 7.87 -9.83
C ARG A 208 13.41 6.52 -9.63
N PRO A 209 12.07 6.52 -9.50
CA PRO A 209 11.31 5.28 -9.40
C PRO A 209 11.59 4.33 -10.57
N PHE A 210 11.71 3.04 -10.27
CA PHE A 210 11.91 2.00 -11.26
C PHE A 210 10.59 1.29 -11.54
N HIS A 211 10.20 1.26 -12.82
CA HIS A 211 9.09 0.44 -13.30
C HIS A 211 9.65 -0.64 -14.23
N PRO A 212 9.26 -1.92 -14.07
CA PRO A 212 9.75 -2.99 -14.92
C PRO A 212 9.29 -2.78 -16.36
N VAL A 213 10.21 -2.95 -17.31
CA VAL A 213 9.94 -2.67 -18.74
C VAL A 213 8.89 -3.66 -19.26
N THR A 214 8.92 -4.91 -18.81
CA THR A 214 7.98 -5.92 -19.28
C THR A 214 6.54 -5.76 -18.78
N ASP A 215 6.24 -4.73 -17.97
CA ASP A 215 4.86 -4.38 -17.63
C ASP A 215 4.04 -3.96 -18.87
N GLU A 216 4.70 -3.46 -19.93
CA GLU A 216 4.04 -3.16 -21.21
C GLU A 216 3.37 -4.40 -21.82
N TYR A 217 3.89 -5.60 -21.53
CA TYR A 217 3.33 -6.87 -22.01
C TYR A 217 2.31 -7.46 -21.05
N LYS A 218 1.91 -6.77 -19.96
CA LYS A 218 0.97 -7.28 -18.96
C LYS A 218 -0.27 -7.87 -19.61
N ASP A 219 -0.92 -7.09 -20.49
CA ASP A 219 -2.17 -7.47 -21.16
C ASP A 219 -1.98 -7.93 -22.62
N ALA A 220 -0.74 -8.00 -23.09
CA ALA A 220 -0.41 -8.45 -24.45
C ALA A 220 -0.68 -9.96 -24.64
N ALA A 221 -0.85 -10.36 -25.90
CA ALA A 221 -1.03 -11.76 -26.29
C ALA A 221 0.30 -12.52 -26.21
N VAL A 222 0.69 -12.92 -24.99
CA VAL A 222 1.95 -13.64 -24.71
C VAL A 222 1.73 -14.97 -23.98
N CYS A 223 0.49 -15.29 -23.63
CA CYS A 223 0.14 -16.52 -22.92
C CYS A 223 -0.15 -17.63 -23.94
N PRO A 224 0.44 -18.83 -23.81
CA PRO A 224 0.13 -19.94 -24.71
C PRO A 224 -1.33 -20.38 -24.52
N ASP A 225 -2.06 -20.52 -25.63
CA ASP A 225 -3.42 -21.07 -25.64
C ASP A 225 -3.35 -22.60 -25.64
N GLU A 226 -3.61 -23.22 -24.49
CA GLU A 226 -3.56 -24.68 -24.32
C GLU A 226 -4.53 -25.43 -25.25
N GLN A 227 -5.59 -24.79 -25.75
CA GLN A 227 -6.54 -25.40 -26.69
C GLN A 227 -6.01 -25.41 -28.14
N SER A 228 -4.99 -24.60 -28.45
CA SER A 228 -4.38 -24.53 -29.78
C SER A 228 -3.21 -25.50 -29.97
N SER A 229 -2.78 -26.17 -28.89
CA SER A 229 -1.59 -27.03 -28.87
C SER A 229 -1.94 -28.50 -29.20
N SER A 230 -2.70 -28.73 -30.27
CA SER A 230 -2.74 -30.04 -30.91
C SER A 230 -1.39 -30.31 -31.60
N ALA A 231 -0.97 -31.58 -31.59
CA ALA A 231 0.39 -32.01 -31.92
C ALA A 231 0.93 -31.41 -33.23
N GLY A 232 1.96 -30.55 -33.12
CA GLY A 232 2.75 -30.04 -34.25
C GLY A 232 2.50 -28.59 -34.67
N ALA A 233 1.49 -27.90 -34.13
CA ALA A 233 1.25 -26.48 -34.45
C ALA A 233 1.96 -25.52 -33.47
N THR A 234 2.42 -24.37 -33.99
CA THR A 234 2.91 -23.24 -33.18
C THR A 234 1.82 -22.81 -32.21
N ALA A 235 2.12 -22.77 -30.91
CA ALA A 235 1.13 -22.36 -29.90
C ALA A 235 0.61 -20.95 -30.21
N VAL A 236 -0.72 -20.81 -30.35
CA VAL A 236 -1.35 -19.51 -30.52
C VAL A 236 -1.22 -18.75 -29.20
N LEU A 237 -0.75 -17.51 -29.26
CA LEU A 237 -0.64 -16.65 -28.08
C LEU A 237 -1.93 -15.84 -27.89
N ALA A 238 -2.34 -15.66 -26.64
CA ALA A 238 -3.58 -14.97 -26.28
C ALA A 238 -3.40 -14.10 -25.03
N SER A 239 -4.32 -13.15 -24.82
CA SER A 239 -4.40 -12.31 -23.62
C SER A 239 -5.23 -13.00 -22.53
N ASN A 240 -4.81 -14.20 -22.14
CA ASN A 240 -5.49 -15.05 -21.16
C ASN A 240 -5.37 -14.50 -19.73
N LEU A 241 -6.36 -14.82 -18.89
CA LEU A 241 -6.30 -14.67 -17.44
C LEU A 241 -5.31 -15.67 -16.86
N LEU A 242 -5.42 -16.94 -17.24
CA LEU A 242 -4.53 -18.02 -16.82
C LEU A 242 -3.30 -18.03 -17.73
N CYS A 243 -2.12 -17.71 -17.19
CA CYS A 243 -0.92 -17.49 -17.99
C CYS A 243 0.34 -18.15 -17.38
N PRO A 244 0.36 -19.47 -17.15
CA PRO A 244 1.58 -20.17 -16.76
C PRO A 244 2.56 -20.19 -17.95
N VAL A 245 3.73 -19.58 -17.79
CA VAL A 245 4.68 -19.35 -18.90
C VAL A 245 6.05 -19.98 -18.67
N ARG A 246 6.78 -20.25 -19.75
CA ARG A 246 8.24 -20.42 -19.70
C ARG A 246 8.87 -19.03 -19.76
N VAL A 247 9.61 -18.64 -18.74
CA VAL A 247 10.21 -17.28 -18.66
C VAL A 247 11.10 -16.99 -19.87
N SER A 248 11.86 -17.97 -20.35
CA SER A 248 12.70 -17.85 -21.55
C SER A 248 11.93 -17.61 -22.85
N ALA A 249 10.61 -17.81 -22.87
CA ALA A 249 9.74 -17.55 -24.01
C ALA A 249 8.97 -16.24 -23.88
N MET A 250 9.13 -15.51 -22.77
CA MET A 250 8.53 -14.19 -22.58
C MET A 250 9.37 -13.12 -23.27
N PRO A 251 8.75 -11.99 -23.66
CA PRO A 251 9.49 -10.80 -24.06
C PRO A 251 10.60 -10.47 -23.05
N ASN A 252 11.78 -10.15 -23.55
CA ASN A 252 13.02 -9.92 -22.76
C ASN A 252 13.44 -11.09 -21.85
N SER A 253 12.89 -12.29 -22.05
CA SER A 253 13.18 -13.49 -21.23
C SER A 253 13.05 -13.25 -19.72
N THR A 254 12.08 -12.43 -19.33
CA THR A 254 11.86 -12.04 -17.93
C THR A 254 10.37 -11.79 -17.64
N LEU A 255 10.06 -11.49 -16.38
CA LEU A 255 8.76 -11.02 -15.92
C LEU A 255 8.93 -9.75 -15.08
N PRO A 256 7.87 -8.94 -14.90
CA PRO A 256 7.95 -7.69 -14.15
C PRO A 256 8.53 -7.85 -12.75
N ASP A 257 8.04 -8.83 -11.98
CA ASP A 257 8.49 -9.03 -10.60
C ASP A 257 9.95 -9.53 -10.49
N LEU A 258 10.46 -10.25 -11.50
CA LEU A 258 11.89 -10.62 -11.58
C LEU A 258 12.76 -9.38 -11.85
N GLU A 259 12.29 -8.44 -12.67
CA GLU A 259 12.99 -7.17 -12.89
C GLU A 259 12.98 -6.30 -11.62
N THR A 260 11.83 -6.22 -10.94
CA THR A 260 11.69 -5.54 -9.64
C THR A 260 12.67 -6.11 -8.62
N LEU A 261 12.74 -7.43 -8.44
CA LEU A 261 13.71 -8.07 -7.54
C LEU A 261 15.16 -7.71 -7.90
N ARG A 262 15.53 -7.78 -9.18
CA ARG A 262 16.89 -7.41 -9.62
C ARG A 262 17.20 -5.95 -9.32
N ALA A 263 16.24 -5.04 -9.50
CA ALA A 263 16.40 -3.64 -9.14
C ALA A 263 16.56 -3.47 -7.62
N SER A 264 15.78 -4.19 -6.81
CA SER A 264 15.88 -4.16 -5.34
C SER A 264 17.24 -4.63 -4.86
N ARG A 265 17.75 -5.74 -5.40
CA ARG A 265 19.10 -6.24 -5.06
C ARG A 265 20.19 -5.25 -5.47
N ARG A 266 20.05 -4.57 -6.63
CA ARG A 266 20.99 -3.51 -7.03
C ARG A 266 20.95 -2.31 -6.07
N PHE A 267 19.76 -1.86 -5.66
CA PHE A 267 19.64 -0.81 -4.65
C PHE A 267 20.30 -1.24 -3.33
N LEU A 268 20.00 -2.45 -2.85
CA LEU A 268 20.61 -3.02 -1.65
C LEU A 268 22.11 -3.30 -1.79
N ARG A 269 22.71 -3.32 -2.98
CA ARG A 269 24.18 -3.42 -3.11
C ARG A 269 24.89 -2.08 -3.27
N SER A 270 24.14 -1.00 -3.46
CA SER A 270 24.71 0.35 -3.53
C SER A 270 25.14 0.84 -2.14
N ASP A 271 25.99 1.87 -2.06
CA ASP A 271 26.58 2.31 -0.79
C ASP A 271 25.52 2.70 0.27
N HIS A 272 25.49 1.96 1.38
CA HIS A 272 24.61 2.18 2.55
C HIS A 272 25.32 2.82 3.73
N ALA A 273 26.64 2.99 3.66
CA ALA A 273 27.43 3.37 4.83
C ALA A 273 27.14 4.81 5.29
N GLN A 274 26.54 5.64 4.43
CA GLN A 274 26.40 7.08 4.70
C GLN A 274 25.02 7.53 5.18
N ARG A 275 23.92 6.87 4.79
CA ARG A 275 22.54 7.33 5.11
C ARG A 275 21.59 6.14 5.26
N PRO A 276 20.64 6.18 6.22
CA PRO A 276 19.61 5.15 6.31
C PRO A 276 18.67 5.23 5.10
N PHE A 277 18.05 4.12 4.74
CA PHE A 277 17.18 4.05 3.56
C PHE A 277 15.73 3.65 3.89
N PHE A 278 14.81 4.09 3.03
CA PHE A 278 13.46 3.57 2.88
C PHE A 278 13.31 3.03 1.46
N LEU A 279 13.22 1.70 1.34
CA LEU A 279 13.05 0.99 0.10
C LEU A 279 11.61 0.44 0.03
N ALA A 280 10.79 1.01 -0.84
CA ALA A 280 9.48 0.46 -1.17
C ALA A 280 9.58 -0.47 -2.39
N VAL A 281 9.14 -1.72 -2.24
CA VAL A 281 9.17 -2.76 -3.28
C VAL A 281 7.75 -3.20 -3.57
N GLY A 282 7.27 -2.92 -4.78
CA GLY A 282 5.92 -3.23 -5.23
C GLY A 282 5.87 -4.41 -6.18
N PHE A 283 5.59 -5.62 -5.67
CA PHE A 283 5.35 -6.80 -6.50
C PHE A 283 3.93 -6.79 -7.06
N GLN A 284 3.78 -7.19 -8.32
CA GLN A 284 2.51 -7.15 -9.05
C GLN A 284 1.70 -8.43 -8.96
N LYS A 285 2.31 -9.61 -8.91
CA LYS A 285 1.51 -10.83 -8.70
C LYS A 285 1.02 -10.83 -7.24
N PRO A 286 -0.16 -11.36 -6.94
CA PRO A 286 -1.04 -12.14 -7.82
C PRO A 286 -2.09 -11.34 -8.63
N HIS A 287 -1.99 -10.00 -8.76
CA HIS A 287 -2.87 -9.22 -9.65
C HIS A 287 -2.95 -9.84 -11.05
N ILE A 288 -4.11 -9.74 -11.72
CA ILE A 288 -4.32 -10.28 -13.07
C ILE A 288 -3.47 -9.58 -14.17
N PRO A 289 -3.19 -10.25 -15.30
CA PRO A 289 -3.36 -11.68 -15.51
C PRO A 289 -2.39 -12.49 -14.64
N LEU A 290 -2.77 -13.74 -14.36
CA LEU A 290 -2.03 -14.70 -13.54
C LEU A 290 -0.86 -15.26 -14.35
N LYS A 291 0.11 -14.38 -14.63
CA LYS A 291 1.32 -14.64 -15.41
C LYS A 291 2.50 -14.93 -14.49
N TYR A 292 2.92 -16.18 -14.44
CA TYR A 292 3.97 -16.67 -13.55
C TYR A 292 4.72 -17.86 -14.19
N PRO A 293 5.94 -18.20 -13.71
CA PRO A 293 6.68 -19.34 -14.24
C PRO A 293 5.90 -20.66 -14.06
N LYS A 294 5.65 -21.40 -15.14
CA LYS A 294 4.83 -22.62 -15.15
C LYS A 294 5.24 -23.68 -14.09
N ARG A 295 6.51 -23.67 -13.66
CA ARG A 295 7.02 -24.57 -12.61
C ARG A 295 6.24 -24.48 -11.29
N TYR A 296 5.67 -23.33 -10.94
CA TYR A 296 4.92 -23.15 -9.69
C TYR A 296 3.62 -23.95 -9.64
N LEU A 297 3.06 -24.35 -10.80
CA LEU A 297 1.90 -25.27 -10.83
C LEU A 297 2.20 -26.63 -10.18
N LYS A 298 3.47 -27.07 -10.15
CA LYS A 298 3.85 -28.35 -9.54
C LYS A 298 3.58 -28.40 -8.04
N LEU A 299 3.65 -27.26 -7.35
CA LEU A 299 3.37 -27.12 -5.92
C LEU A 299 1.86 -27.21 -5.62
N HIS A 300 1.05 -26.92 -6.64
CA HIS A 300 -0.37 -26.64 -6.55
C HIS A 300 -1.17 -27.59 -7.46
N PRO A 301 -1.21 -28.91 -7.19
CA PRO A 301 -2.00 -29.83 -7.99
C PRO A 301 -3.50 -29.46 -7.92
N LEU A 302 -4.17 -29.43 -9.08
CA LEU A 302 -5.54 -28.90 -9.25
C LEU A 302 -6.56 -29.49 -8.26
N ARG A 303 -6.39 -30.77 -7.87
CA ARG A 303 -7.26 -31.46 -6.89
C ARG A 303 -7.34 -30.79 -5.52
N LYS A 304 -6.38 -29.92 -5.16
CA LYS A 304 -6.41 -29.14 -3.90
C LYS A 304 -7.36 -27.95 -3.96
N PHE A 305 -7.85 -27.58 -5.14
CA PHE A 305 -8.57 -26.34 -5.37
C PHE A 305 -9.99 -26.58 -5.86
N ALA A 306 -10.94 -26.20 -5.02
CA ALA A 306 -12.35 -26.08 -5.34
C ALA A 306 -12.80 -24.64 -5.08
N LEU A 307 -13.90 -24.25 -5.71
CA LEU A 307 -14.64 -23.06 -5.27
C LEU A 307 -15.16 -23.26 -3.84
N PRO A 308 -15.47 -22.16 -3.13
CA PRO A 308 -16.15 -22.25 -1.84
C PRO A 308 -17.42 -23.10 -1.93
N ASP A 309 -17.73 -23.82 -0.84
CA ASP A 309 -18.91 -24.68 -0.76
C ASP A 309 -20.18 -23.87 -1.05
N ASN A 310 -20.29 -22.68 -0.44
CA ASN A 310 -21.31 -21.70 -0.79
C ASN A 310 -20.89 -20.79 -1.96
N TYR A 311 -21.04 -21.29 -3.18
CA TYR A 311 -20.83 -20.52 -4.41
C TYR A 311 -22.07 -19.74 -4.88
N ASN A 312 -22.76 -19.07 -3.96
CA ASN A 312 -23.98 -18.30 -4.23
C ASN A 312 -23.90 -16.88 -3.70
N TRP A 313 -24.78 -16.01 -4.20
CA TRP A 313 -24.97 -14.69 -3.61
C TRP A 313 -25.52 -14.83 -2.18
N PRO A 314 -24.99 -14.09 -1.20
CA PRO A 314 -25.44 -14.14 0.19
C PRO A 314 -26.93 -13.84 0.38
N ALA A 315 -27.49 -14.41 1.44
CA ALA A 315 -28.88 -14.18 1.80
C ALA A 315 -29.08 -12.74 2.28
N ASN A 316 -30.19 -12.12 1.87
CA ASN A 316 -30.61 -10.78 2.28
C ASN A 316 -29.60 -9.65 1.95
N VAL A 317 -28.70 -9.83 0.99
CA VAL A 317 -27.77 -8.78 0.55
C VAL A 317 -28.29 -8.07 -0.69
N SER A 318 -28.35 -6.74 -0.64
CA SER A 318 -28.76 -5.91 -1.77
C SER A 318 -27.76 -6.00 -2.93
N SER A 319 -28.27 -5.97 -4.16
CA SER A 319 -27.45 -6.01 -5.38
C SER A 319 -26.47 -4.85 -5.52
N VAL A 320 -26.65 -3.77 -4.75
CA VAL A 320 -25.71 -2.63 -4.75
C VAL A 320 -24.32 -3.07 -4.27
N ALA A 321 -24.23 -4.07 -3.39
CA ALA A 321 -22.96 -4.62 -2.93
C ALA A 321 -22.26 -5.50 -4.00
N TYR A 322 -22.99 -5.98 -5.01
CA TYR A 322 -22.45 -6.85 -6.06
C TYR A 322 -21.50 -6.11 -7.00
N ASN A 323 -20.36 -6.74 -7.32
CA ASN A 323 -19.44 -6.26 -8.34
C ASN A 323 -19.40 -7.22 -9.54
N PRO A 324 -19.52 -6.74 -10.79
CA PRO A 324 -19.65 -7.58 -11.98
C PRO A 324 -18.34 -8.18 -12.52
N TRP A 325 -17.19 -7.86 -11.93
CA TRP A 325 -15.85 -8.43 -12.24
C TRP A 325 -15.51 -8.37 -13.73
N THR A 326 -15.87 -7.26 -14.37
CA THR A 326 -15.66 -6.93 -15.79
C THR A 326 -14.21 -7.09 -16.25
N ASP A 327 -13.28 -6.86 -15.34
CA ASP A 327 -11.84 -6.93 -15.57
C ASP A 327 -11.34 -8.34 -15.91
N LEU A 328 -11.99 -9.38 -15.37
CA LEU A 328 -11.71 -10.77 -15.73
C LEU A 328 -12.40 -11.14 -17.05
N ARG A 329 -13.62 -10.63 -17.28
CA ARG A 329 -14.47 -10.99 -18.44
C ARG A 329 -13.84 -10.64 -19.79
N ARG A 330 -12.99 -9.61 -19.83
CA ARG A 330 -12.27 -9.19 -21.05
C ARG A 330 -11.10 -10.10 -21.44
N ARG A 331 -10.67 -11.02 -20.56
CA ARG A 331 -9.56 -11.95 -20.83
C ARG A 331 -10.00 -13.02 -21.80
N SER A 332 -9.13 -13.40 -22.75
CA SER A 332 -9.52 -14.21 -23.90
C SER A 332 -10.13 -15.57 -23.52
N ASP A 333 -9.54 -16.25 -22.55
CA ASP A 333 -10.03 -17.52 -21.98
C ASP A 333 -11.35 -17.38 -21.21
N VAL A 334 -11.55 -16.28 -20.49
CA VAL A 334 -12.83 -15.99 -19.79
C VAL A 334 -13.92 -15.60 -20.78
N ALA A 335 -13.60 -14.78 -21.79
CA ALA A 335 -14.53 -14.34 -22.81
C ALA A 335 -15.09 -15.52 -23.62
N LYS A 336 -14.27 -16.55 -23.90
CA LYS A 336 -14.68 -17.80 -24.55
C LYS A 336 -15.76 -18.58 -23.78
N LEU A 337 -15.92 -18.35 -22.48
CA LEU A 337 -16.98 -18.96 -21.68
C LEU A 337 -18.38 -18.37 -21.98
N ASN A 338 -18.45 -17.22 -22.68
CA ASN A 338 -19.67 -16.54 -23.09
C ASN A 338 -20.68 -16.32 -21.94
N LEU A 339 -20.18 -15.89 -20.78
CA LEU A 339 -20.97 -15.69 -19.57
C LEU A 339 -21.81 -14.40 -19.65
N LYS A 340 -23.12 -14.51 -19.44
CA LYS A 340 -24.03 -13.37 -19.34
C LYS A 340 -23.70 -12.51 -18.13
N CYS A 341 -23.33 -11.26 -18.40
CA CYS A 341 -23.04 -10.27 -17.40
C CYS A 341 -24.34 -9.65 -16.84
N PRO A 342 -24.46 -9.28 -15.56
CA PRO A 342 -23.43 -9.36 -14.51
C PRO A 342 -23.46 -10.67 -13.69
N TRP A 343 -24.54 -11.46 -13.75
CA TRP A 343 -24.81 -12.49 -12.74
C TRP A 343 -24.33 -13.90 -13.08
N GLN A 344 -24.08 -14.22 -14.36
CA GLN A 344 -23.70 -15.58 -14.71
C GLN A 344 -22.31 -15.89 -14.15
N LYS A 345 -22.28 -16.92 -13.31
CA LYS A 345 -21.11 -17.35 -12.55
C LYS A 345 -20.08 -18.02 -13.46
N ILE A 346 -18.82 -17.97 -13.03
CA ILE A 346 -17.75 -18.75 -13.65
C ILE A 346 -18.01 -20.25 -13.39
N PRO A 347 -17.94 -21.13 -14.39
CA PRO A 347 -18.10 -22.57 -14.17
C PRO A 347 -17.11 -23.11 -13.15
N LYS A 348 -17.53 -24.05 -12.30
CA LYS A 348 -16.70 -24.55 -11.19
C LYS A 348 -15.32 -25.05 -11.64
N THR A 349 -15.28 -25.75 -12.76
CA THR A 349 -14.05 -26.28 -13.37
C THR A 349 -13.06 -25.19 -13.77
N PHE A 350 -13.54 -24.06 -14.30
CA PHE A 350 -12.68 -22.92 -14.63
C PHE A 350 -12.31 -22.12 -13.37
N GLY A 351 -13.25 -21.96 -12.43
CA GLY A 351 -13.02 -21.32 -11.14
C GLY A 351 -11.87 -21.97 -10.36
N SER A 352 -11.86 -23.31 -10.25
CA SER A 352 -10.75 -24.05 -9.64
C SER A 352 -9.39 -23.76 -10.28
N LYS A 353 -9.33 -23.54 -11.60
CA LYS A 353 -8.08 -23.19 -12.30
C LYS A 353 -7.63 -21.76 -12.02
N ILE A 354 -8.57 -20.83 -11.84
CA ILE A 354 -8.26 -19.46 -11.39
C ILE A 354 -7.64 -19.51 -10.00
N ILE A 355 -8.28 -20.22 -9.06
CA ILE A 355 -7.78 -20.38 -7.68
C ILE A 355 -6.38 -21.01 -7.70
N GLN A 356 -6.21 -22.14 -8.39
CA GLN A 356 -4.90 -22.79 -8.53
C GLN A 356 -3.82 -21.82 -9.06
N SER A 357 -4.14 -21.05 -10.09
CA SER A 357 -3.21 -20.10 -10.69
C SER A 357 -2.91 -18.91 -9.79
N TYR A 358 -3.87 -18.47 -8.97
CA TYR A 358 -3.66 -17.44 -7.96
C TYR A 358 -2.65 -17.92 -6.91
N TYR A 359 -2.84 -19.12 -6.37
CA TYR A 359 -1.90 -19.72 -5.40
C TYR A 359 -0.51 -19.94 -5.99
N ALA A 360 -0.43 -20.37 -7.26
CA ALA A 360 0.85 -20.50 -7.95
C ALA A 360 1.55 -19.15 -8.16
N ALA A 361 0.80 -18.09 -8.43
CA ALA A 361 1.33 -16.73 -8.51
C ALA A 361 1.79 -16.21 -7.13
N VAL A 362 1.08 -16.55 -6.05
CA VAL A 362 1.49 -16.22 -4.67
C VAL A 362 2.80 -16.93 -4.31
N SER A 363 2.95 -18.22 -4.58
CA SER A 363 4.23 -18.93 -4.35
C SER A 363 5.38 -18.39 -5.20
N TYR A 364 5.09 -17.90 -6.41
CA TYR A 364 6.10 -17.23 -7.22
C TYR A 364 6.60 -15.95 -6.55
N VAL A 365 5.72 -15.11 -6.02
CA VAL A 365 6.12 -13.90 -5.29
C VAL A 365 6.79 -14.22 -3.98
N ASP A 366 6.36 -15.27 -3.28
CA ASP A 366 7.02 -15.77 -2.08
C ASP A 366 8.51 -16.05 -2.32
N ASP A 367 8.85 -16.76 -3.39
CA ASP A 367 10.25 -17.02 -3.75
C ASP A 367 11.05 -15.73 -3.99
N LEU A 368 10.45 -14.73 -4.65
CA LEU A 368 11.12 -13.45 -4.90
C LEU A 368 11.32 -12.65 -3.61
N ILE A 369 10.36 -12.71 -2.69
CA ILE A 369 10.50 -12.13 -1.35
C ILE A 369 11.59 -12.87 -0.59
N GLY A 370 11.67 -14.19 -0.69
CA GLY A 370 12.77 -14.99 -0.14
C GLY A 370 14.14 -14.51 -0.62
N GLU A 371 14.32 -14.35 -1.93
CA GLU A 371 15.57 -13.84 -2.50
C GLU A 371 15.90 -12.40 -2.05
N LEU A 372 14.88 -11.56 -1.84
CA LEU A 372 15.07 -10.21 -1.29
C LEU A 372 15.53 -10.25 0.17
N LEU A 373 14.91 -11.09 0.99
CA LEU A 373 15.28 -11.29 2.40
C LEU A 373 16.69 -11.88 2.52
N ASP A 374 17.03 -12.84 1.67
CA ASP A 374 18.37 -13.44 1.63
C ASP A 374 19.44 -12.41 1.26
N GLU A 375 19.12 -11.43 0.41
CA GLU A 375 20.02 -10.32 0.09
C GLU A 375 20.23 -9.40 1.31
N ILE A 376 19.18 -9.11 2.08
CA ILE A 376 19.26 -8.33 3.33
C ILE A 376 20.16 -9.05 4.34
N ASP A 377 19.97 -10.36 4.49
CA ASP A 377 20.77 -11.22 5.38
C ASP A 377 22.24 -11.24 4.92
N ALA A 378 22.50 -11.46 3.63
CA ALA A 378 23.85 -11.54 3.07
C ALA A 378 24.65 -10.22 3.23
N LEU A 379 23.95 -9.09 3.22
CA LEU A 379 24.54 -7.76 3.43
C LEU A 379 24.63 -7.35 4.90
N SER A 380 24.29 -8.26 5.83
CA SER A 380 24.28 -7.99 7.28
C SER A 380 23.39 -6.81 7.67
N LEU A 381 22.33 -6.55 6.91
CA LEU A 381 21.38 -5.44 7.15
C LEU A 381 20.24 -5.82 8.11
N THR A 382 20.09 -7.11 8.42
CA THR A 382 18.96 -7.68 9.15
C THR A 382 18.74 -7.05 10.53
N ASN A 383 19.79 -6.76 11.29
CA ASN A 383 19.65 -6.19 12.64
C ASN A 383 19.33 -4.67 12.64
N ASP A 384 19.47 -4.02 11.48
CA ASP A 384 19.26 -2.58 11.33
C ASP A 384 18.06 -2.25 10.44
N THR A 385 17.34 -3.25 9.93
CA THR A 385 16.27 -3.03 8.94
C THR A 385 14.93 -3.50 9.45
N VAL A 386 13.96 -2.59 9.50
CA VAL A 386 12.55 -2.90 9.67
C VAL A 386 12.01 -3.40 8.34
N VAL A 387 11.34 -4.55 8.36
CA VAL A 387 10.68 -5.12 7.17
C VAL A 387 9.18 -5.13 7.42
N VAL A 388 8.42 -4.50 6.53
CA VAL A 388 6.95 -4.55 6.53
C VAL A 388 6.49 -5.20 5.24
N LEU A 389 5.68 -6.25 5.35
CA LEU A 389 5.02 -6.89 4.22
C LEU A 389 3.52 -6.65 4.33
N THR A 390 2.92 -6.15 3.25
CA THR A 390 1.48 -5.93 3.16
C THR A 390 0.96 -6.10 1.73
N SER A 391 -0.36 -6.04 1.58
CA SER A 391 -1.06 -5.84 0.30
C SER A 391 -1.75 -4.48 0.25
N ASP A 392 -2.13 -4.02 -0.95
CA ASP A 392 -3.02 -2.87 -1.11
C ASP A 392 -4.50 -3.23 -0.90
N HIS A 393 -4.92 -4.45 -1.20
CA HIS A 393 -6.25 -4.98 -0.86
C HIS A 393 -6.32 -6.51 -1.07
N GLY A 394 -7.45 -7.12 -0.70
CA GLY A 394 -7.71 -8.54 -0.92
C GLY A 394 -8.20 -8.88 -2.33
N TRP A 395 -8.75 -10.09 -2.49
CA TRP A 395 -9.26 -10.61 -3.76
C TRP A 395 -10.27 -11.76 -3.53
N SER A 396 -11.50 -11.61 -4.05
CA SER A 396 -12.49 -12.69 -4.11
C SER A 396 -12.07 -13.77 -5.10
N LEU A 397 -12.14 -15.02 -4.64
CA LEU A 397 -11.78 -16.25 -5.35
C LEU A 397 -13.02 -17.15 -5.56
N GLY A 398 -14.19 -16.52 -5.68
CA GLY A 398 -15.48 -17.18 -5.85
C GLY A 398 -16.42 -17.04 -4.67
N GLU A 399 -15.95 -16.58 -3.51
CA GLU A 399 -16.84 -16.25 -2.38
C GLU A 399 -17.95 -15.32 -2.86
N HIS A 400 -19.19 -15.60 -2.46
CA HIS A 400 -20.37 -14.82 -2.85
C HIS A 400 -20.64 -14.80 -4.36
N SER A 401 -20.10 -15.76 -5.12
CA SER A 401 -20.02 -15.74 -6.59
C SER A 401 -19.29 -14.53 -7.18
N LEU A 402 -18.51 -13.83 -6.36
CA LEU A 402 -17.71 -12.69 -6.73
C LEU A 402 -16.29 -13.12 -7.11
N TRP A 403 -15.69 -12.26 -7.91
CA TRP A 403 -14.28 -12.30 -8.27
C TRP A 403 -13.73 -10.88 -8.20
N ALA A 404 -12.41 -10.76 -8.19
CA ALA A 404 -11.73 -9.47 -8.09
C ALA A 404 -11.87 -8.82 -6.71
N LYS A 405 -11.83 -7.48 -6.63
CA LYS A 405 -11.67 -6.76 -5.35
C LYS A 405 -12.81 -5.82 -5.00
N TYR A 406 -13.57 -5.33 -5.98
CA TYR A 406 -14.39 -4.12 -5.92
C TYR A 406 -15.60 -4.16 -4.95
N SER A 407 -15.38 -4.43 -3.67
CA SER A 407 -16.37 -4.86 -2.69
C SER A 407 -15.97 -4.51 -1.25
N ASN A 408 -16.96 -4.48 -0.36
CA ASN A 408 -16.81 -4.28 1.09
C ASN A 408 -16.80 -5.58 1.91
N PHE A 409 -16.80 -6.76 1.26
CA PHE A 409 -16.65 -8.04 1.96
C PHE A 409 -15.25 -8.22 2.54
N GLU A 410 -15.15 -9.06 3.58
CA GLU A 410 -13.91 -9.42 4.28
C GLU A 410 -12.80 -9.82 3.30
N VAL A 411 -13.11 -10.69 2.34
CA VAL A 411 -12.13 -11.24 1.38
C VAL A 411 -11.50 -10.21 0.45
N ALA A 412 -12.18 -9.07 0.25
CA ALA A 412 -11.73 -7.97 -0.60
C ALA A 412 -10.95 -6.90 0.17
N LEU A 413 -11.19 -6.77 1.47
CA LEU A 413 -10.61 -5.71 2.31
C LEU A 413 -9.49 -6.19 3.23
N ARG A 414 -9.57 -7.43 3.72
CA ARG A 414 -8.57 -8.02 4.62
C ARG A 414 -7.28 -8.27 3.84
N VAL A 415 -6.17 -7.83 4.40
CA VAL A 415 -4.82 -7.92 3.81
C VAL A 415 -3.84 -8.56 4.79
N PRO A 416 -2.80 -9.26 4.32
CA PRO A 416 -1.70 -9.62 5.20
C PRO A 416 -0.98 -8.34 5.65
N LEU A 417 -0.54 -8.30 6.90
CA LEU A 417 0.31 -7.27 7.46
C LEU A 417 1.26 -7.92 8.46
N ILE A 418 2.54 -8.00 8.08
CA ILE A 418 3.61 -8.62 8.85
C ILE A 418 4.68 -7.56 9.09
N MET A 419 5.09 -7.37 10.34
CA MET A 419 6.15 -6.40 10.69
C MET A 419 7.28 -7.04 11.48
N SER A 420 8.47 -7.02 10.88
CA SER A 420 9.73 -7.42 11.50
C SER A 420 10.47 -6.16 11.96
N ILE A 421 10.62 -5.99 13.27
CA ILE A 421 11.31 -4.88 13.93
C ILE A 421 12.46 -5.46 14.77
N PRO A 422 13.73 -5.34 14.36
CA PRO A 422 14.83 -6.13 14.95
C PRO A 422 14.95 -6.05 16.47
N ASP A 423 14.91 -4.85 17.05
CA ASP A 423 15.11 -4.66 18.50
C ASP A 423 13.88 -5.00 19.35
N LEU A 424 12.73 -5.27 18.71
CA LEU A 424 11.45 -5.52 19.37
C LEU A 424 10.95 -6.95 19.15
N THR A 425 10.95 -7.40 17.89
CA THR A 425 10.41 -8.69 17.47
C THR A 425 11.46 -9.80 17.47
N PHE A 426 12.74 -9.52 17.18
CA PHE A 426 13.75 -10.59 17.08
C PHE A 426 14.23 -11.05 18.47
N ARG A 427 14.29 -10.13 19.44
CA ARG A 427 14.76 -10.39 20.81
C ARG A 427 13.89 -11.37 21.60
N ALA A 428 12.63 -11.55 21.23
CA ALA A 428 11.76 -12.55 21.85
C ALA A 428 12.09 -13.99 21.42
N SER A 429 12.96 -14.21 20.42
CA SER A 429 13.32 -15.55 19.92
C SER A 429 14.62 -16.14 20.50
N ILE A 430 15.29 -15.47 21.44
CA ILE A 430 16.65 -15.85 21.90
C ILE A 430 16.70 -17.15 22.75
N ASN A 431 15.57 -17.78 23.06
CA ASN A 431 15.55 -19.08 23.75
C ASN A 431 15.21 -20.29 22.86
N ALA A 432 15.20 -20.16 21.54
CA ALA A 432 14.92 -21.29 20.66
C ALA A 432 16.19 -21.91 20.08
N SER A 433 16.72 -22.91 20.79
CA SER A 433 17.66 -23.91 20.26
C SER A 433 17.01 -24.89 19.26
N SER A 434 15.78 -24.63 18.82
CA SER A 434 15.03 -25.46 17.87
C SER A 434 15.18 -24.93 16.45
N THR A 435 15.84 -25.71 15.60
CA THR A 435 15.99 -25.48 14.14
C THR A 435 14.68 -25.57 13.35
N TRP A 436 13.52 -25.59 14.01
CA TRP A 436 12.19 -25.66 13.41
C TRP A 436 11.18 -24.96 14.31
N MET A 437 11.18 -23.62 14.31
CA MET A 437 10.13 -22.85 14.96
C MET A 437 8.88 -22.92 14.09
N ASP A 438 7.78 -23.43 14.64
CA ASP A 438 6.49 -23.47 13.95
C ASP A 438 5.99 -22.02 13.76
N CYS A 439 5.38 -21.71 12.62
CA CYS A 439 4.83 -20.37 12.37
C CYS A 439 3.69 -20.04 13.33
N GLN A 440 3.06 -21.05 13.94
CA GLN A 440 2.07 -20.88 15.00
C GLN A 440 2.61 -20.26 16.30
N GLU A 441 3.94 -20.19 16.47
CA GLU A 441 4.56 -19.53 17.62
C GLU A 441 4.86 -18.04 17.36
N ALA A 442 4.62 -17.53 16.14
CA ALA A 442 4.77 -16.12 15.85
C ALA A 442 3.76 -15.30 16.66
N LYS A 443 4.20 -14.17 17.23
CA LYS A 443 3.31 -13.28 17.97
C LYS A 443 2.28 -12.66 17.02
N SER A 444 1.01 -12.83 17.35
CA SER A 444 -0.08 -12.32 16.56
C SER A 444 -0.91 -11.26 17.29
N ILE A 445 -1.55 -10.39 16.51
CA ILE A 445 -2.46 -9.35 16.97
C ILE A 445 -3.80 -9.56 16.26
N GLU A 446 -4.85 -9.73 17.07
CA GLU A 446 -6.23 -9.97 16.60
C GLU A 446 -7.08 -8.70 16.52
N SER A 447 -6.61 -7.59 17.09
CA SER A 447 -7.31 -6.32 17.03
C SER A 447 -7.42 -5.82 15.58
N PRO A 448 -8.57 -5.31 15.13
CA PRO A 448 -8.68 -4.68 13.81
C PRO A 448 -7.75 -3.48 13.66
N VAL A 449 -6.96 -3.47 12.59
CA VAL A 449 -6.04 -2.37 12.23
C VAL A 449 -6.22 -1.98 10.77
N GLU A 450 -5.72 -0.82 10.38
CA GLU A 450 -5.90 -0.24 9.05
C GLU A 450 -4.58 -0.03 8.32
N LEU A 451 -4.56 -0.10 6.98
CA LEU A 451 -3.35 0.22 6.20
C LEU A 451 -2.83 1.65 6.44
N LEU A 452 -3.72 2.62 6.68
CA LEU A 452 -3.34 3.98 7.06
C LEU A 452 -2.56 4.07 8.39
N ASP A 453 -2.56 3.02 9.21
CA ASP A 453 -1.78 2.95 10.46
C ASP A 453 -0.28 2.70 10.18
N VAL A 454 0.10 2.23 8.99
CA VAL A 454 1.49 1.92 8.62
C VAL A 454 2.38 3.16 8.62
N PHE A 455 1.94 4.26 8.00
CA PHE A 455 2.73 5.51 7.97
C PHE A 455 3.08 6.00 9.38
N PRO A 456 2.13 6.32 10.28
CA PRO A 456 2.50 6.81 11.62
C PRO A 456 3.36 5.82 12.39
N THR A 457 3.18 4.51 12.19
CA THR A 457 4.04 3.48 12.79
C THR A 457 5.49 3.61 12.35
N LEU A 458 5.74 3.68 11.03
CA LEU A 458 7.10 3.80 10.50
C LEU A 458 7.73 5.15 10.81
N ALA A 459 6.93 6.22 10.83
CA ALA A 459 7.37 7.55 11.22
C ALA A 459 7.81 7.60 12.70
N GLU A 460 7.07 6.96 13.61
CA GLU A 460 7.45 6.84 15.02
C GLU A 460 8.73 6.02 15.21
N ILE A 461 8.86 4.86 14.53
CA ILE A 461 10.08 4.04 14.57
C ILE A 461 11.30 4.81 14.03
N ALA A 462 11.09 5.68 13.03
CA ALA A 462 12.14 6.53 12.46
C ALA A 462 12.58 7.70 13.38
N GLY A 463 11.92 7.87 14.54
CA GLY A 463 12.15 8.98 15.47
C GLY A 463 11.52 10.30 15.02
N ALA A 464 10.54 10.26 14.10
CA ALA A 464 9.88 11.43 13.53
C ALA A 464 8.35 11.26 13.54
N PRO A 465 7.71 11.13 14.72
CA PRO A 465 6.28 10.88 14.83
C PRO A 465 5.46 12.02 14.18
N VAL A 466 4.30 11.66 13.63
CA VAL A 466 3.38 12.59 12.97
C VAL A 466 2.10 12.72 13.79
N GLN A 467 1.61 13.95 13.93
CA GLN A 467 0.41 14.25 14.70
C GLN A 467 -0.87 13.81 13.98
N LYS A 468 -1.90 13.48 14.76
CA LYS A 468 -3.24 13.19 14.25
C LYS A 468 -3.82 14.40 13.51
N CYS A 469 -4.57 14.13 12.44
CA CYS A 469 -5.34 15.17 11.77
C CYS A 469 -6.41 15.75 12.73
N PRO A 470 -6.68 17.07 12.66
CA PRO A 470 -7.81 17.65 13.39
C PRO A 470 -9.11 17.03 12.90
N ARG A 471 -10.10 16.90 13.79
CA ARG A 471 -11.45 16.46 13.42
C ARG A 471 -12.00 17.36 12.31
N ARG A 472 -12.71 16.77 11.35
CA ARG A 472 -13.23 17.47 10.17
C ARG A 472 -14.50 18.23 10.53
N GLN A 473 -14.35 19.29 11.32
CA GLN A 473 -15.43 20.22 11.62
C GLN A 473 -15.49 21.28 10.51
N GLN A 474 -16.47 21.15 9.60
CA GLN A 474 -16.68 22.06 8.46
C GLN A 474 -15.46 22.18 7.52
N ASP A 475 -15.50 23.09 6.53
CA ASP A 475 -14.56 23.20 5.39
C ASP A 475 -13.12 23.62 5.77
N VAL A 476 -12.66 23.23 6.97
CA VAL A 476 -11.28 23.39 7.42
C VAL A 476 -10.37 22.57 6.52
N LYS A 477 -9.45 23.25 5.85
CA LYS A 477 -8.38 22.63 5.09
C LYS A 477 -7.50 21.82 6.05
N LEU A 478 -7.42 20.51 5.83
CA LEU A 478 -6.52 19.64 6.59
C LEU A 478 -5.05 20.08 6.40
N PRO A 479 -4.21 20.00 7.45
CA PRO A 479 -2.77 20.25 7.32
C PRO A 479 -2.13 19.37 6.24
N ASP A 480 -1.04 19.85 5.64
CA ASP A 480 -0.25 19.07 4.68
C ASP A 480 0.33 17.81 5.36
N LEU A 481 0.89 17.94 6.56
CA LEU A 481 1.38 16.83 7.37
C LEU A 481 0.50 16.59 8.60
N CYS A 482 -0.32 15.54 8.52
CA CYS A 482 -1.04 14.93 9.63
C CYS A 482 -1.47 13.52 9.20
N VAL A 483 -1.79 12.65 10.17
CA VAL A 483 -2.21 11.27 9.92
C VAL A 483 -3.63 11.03 10.44
N GLU A 484 -4.43 10.26 9.70
CA GLU A 484 -5.73 9.75 10.19
C GLU A 484 -5.54 8.35 10.81
N GLY A 485 -4.41 7.68 10.53
CA GLY A 485 -3.98 6.45 11.18
C GLY A 485 -3.35 6.64 12.56
N SER A 486 -3.35 5.58 13.34
CA SER A 486 -2.74 5.48 14.67
C SER A 486 -1.48 4.63 14.55
N SER A 487 -0.41 5.00 15.23
CA SER A 487 0.78 4.13 15.27
C SER A 487 0.45 2.80 15.94
N LEU A 488 0.91 1.72 15.33
CA LEU A 488 0.82 0.35 15.82
C LEU A 488 1.98 0.00 16.76
N LEU A 489 2.98 0.87 16.90
CA LEU A 489 4.18 0.55 17.67
C LEU A 489 3.87 0.15 19.11
N LYS A 490 2.95 0.88 19.75
CA LYS A 490 2.47 0.57 21.10
C LYS A 490 1.81 -0.80 21.18
N LEU A 491 0.96 -1.11 20.21
CA LEU A 491 0.26 -2.39 20.09
C LEU A 491 1.26 -3.55 19.92
N VAL A 492 2.29 -3.39 19.08
CA VAL A 492 3.39 -4.37 18.94
C VAL A 492 4.17 -4.51 20.24
N GLN A 493 4.51 -3.40 20.91
CA GLN A 493 5.24 -3.45 22.18
C GLN A 493 4.46 -4.20 23.27
N ASP A 494 3.16 -3.96 23.39
CA ASP A 494 2.34 -4.62 24.40
C ASP A 494 2.17 -6.12 24.11
N ALA A 495 2.06 -6.52 22.83
CA ALA A 495 2.03 -7.92 22.41
C ALA A 495 3.32 -8.69 22.78
N PHE A 496 4.48 -8.04 22.69
CA PHE A 496 5.78 -8.65 23.05
C PHE A 496 6.15 -8.52 24.53
N LYS A 497 5.44 -7.67 25.30
CA LYS A 497 5.54 -7.60 26.76
C LYS A 497 4.58 -8.57 27.48
N ASN A 498 3.88 -9.44 26.74
CA ASN A 498 2.85 -10.35 27.26
C ASN A 498 1.81 -9.66 28.16
N LYS A 499 1.44 -8.42 27.85
CA LYS A 499 0.34 -7.78 28.56
C LYS A 499 -0.97 -8.48 28.21
N THR A 500 -1.75 -8.83 29.23
CA THR A 500 -3.06 -9.48 29.08
C THR A 500 -4.14 -8.51 28.59
N THR A 501 -3.94 -7.22 28.79
CA THR A 501 -4.82 -6.14 28.31
C THR A 501 -4.08 -5.23 27.34
N VAL A 502 -4.59 -5.16 26.13
CA VAL A 502 -4.15 -4.27 25.07
C VAL A 502 -5.21 -3.18 24.92
N GLU A 503 -4.82 -1.92 25.12
CA GLU A 503 -5.72 -0.78 24.88
C GLU A 503 -5.77 -0.46 23.38
N TRP A 504 -6.52 -1.25 22.61
CA TRP A 504 -6.82 -0.96 21.20
C TRP A 504 -8.30 -1.20 20.89
N SER A 505 -9.07 -0.11 20.86
CA SER A 505 -10.50 -0.11 20.57
C SER A 505 -10.85 0.51 19.21
N LYS A 506 -9.85 0.82 18.38
CA LYS A 506 -10.04 1.47 17.09
C LYS A 506 -10.71 0.49 16.11
N PRO A 507 -11.83 0.86 15.46
CA PRO A 507 -12.38 0.05 14.39
C PRO A 507 -11.55 0.19 13.10
N ALA A 508 -11.66 -0.78 12.20
CA ALA A 508 -11.20 -0.63 10.83
C ALA A 508 -12.35 -0.16 9.92
N ILE A 509 -12.11 0.83 9.07
CA ILE A 509 -13.13 1.43 8.21
C ILE A 509 -12.68 1.34 6.75
N SER A 510 -13.63 0.88 5.93
CA SER A 510 -13.46 0.74 4.50
C SER A 510 -14.64 1.34 3.75
N GLN A 511 -14.48 1.59 2.46
CA GLN A 511 -15.55 2.08 1.61
C GLN A 511 -15.42 1.57 0.16
N TYR A 512 -16.54 1.55 -0.56
CA TYR A 512 -16.55 1.29 -2.00
C TYR A 512 -17.68 2.04 -2.73
N PRO A 513 -17.39 2.74 -3.84
CA PRO A 513 -18.41 3.49 -4.58
C PRO A 513 -19.22 2.63 -5.55
N ARG A 514 -20.45 3.06 -5.84
CA ARG A 514 -21.30 2.49 -6.89
C ARG A 514 -21.97 3.57 -7.74
N PRO A 515 -22.15 3.32 -9.06
CA PRO A 515 -22.84 4.27 -9.93
C PRO A 515 -24.38 4.15 -9.87
N GLY A 516 -24.91 3.16 -9.17
CA GLY A 516 -26.34 2.92 -8.98
C GLY A 516 -26.61 1.60 -8.25
N LEU A 517 -27.90 1.30 -8.00
CA LEU A 517 -28.36 0.14 -7.23
C LEU A 517 -28.23 -1.21 -7.95
N THR A 518 -28.36 -1.18 -9.28
CA THR A 518 -28.26 -2.38 -10.10
C THR A 518 -26.86 -2.48 -10.70
N PRO A 519 -26.15 -3.61 -10.53
CA PRO A 519 -24.82 -3.78 -11.09
C PRO A 519 -24.89 -3.79 -12.63
N LYS A 520 -23.94 -3.09 -13.26
CA LYS A 520 -23.82 -2.96 -14.71
C LYS A 520 -22.41 -3.29 -15.15
N CYS A 521 -22.29 -3.91 -16.31
CA CYS A 521 -20.99 -4.22 -16.90
C CYS A 521 -20.48 -3.09 -17.79
N TYR A 522 -21.39 -2.27 -18.30
CA TYR A 522 -21.08 -1.09 -19.07
C TYR A 522 -22.12 0.04 -18.84
N PRO A 523 -21.69 1.25 -18.43
CA PRO A 523 -20.41 1.50 -17.76
C PRO A 523 -20.27 0.59 -16.53
N SER A 524 -19.05 0.15 -16.24
CA SER A 524 -18.81 -0.85 -15.21
C SER A 524 -19.13 -0.32 -13.80
N SER A 525 -19.84 -1.13 -13.00
CA SER A 525 -20.04 -0.91 -11.56
C SER A 525 -18.80 -1.25 -10.72
N ASP A 526 -17.80 -1.91 -11.30
CA ASP A 526 -16.55 -2.23 -10.60
C ASP A 526 -15.75 -0.95 -10.34
N GLU A 527 -15.54 -0.09 -11.33
CA GLU A 527 -14.63 1.05 -11.24
C GLU A 527 -15.33 2.36 -11.69
N PRO A 528 -16.37 2.83 -10.97
CA PRO A 528 -17.07 4.04 -11.34
C PRO A 528 -16.15 5.25 -11.23
N LYS A 529 -16.11 6.08 -12.28
CA LYS A 529 -15.42 7.38 -12.22
C LYS A 529 -16.12 8.27 -11.20
N LEU A 530 -15.39 9.20 -10.57
CA LEU A 530 -15.95 10.13 -9.56
C LEU A 530 -17.27 10.79 -10.02
N ARG A 531 -17.34 11.22 -11.29
CA ARG A 531 -18.54 11.84 -11.86
C ARG A 531 -19.76 10.91 -11.94
N ASP A 532 -19.54 9.60 -11.97
CA ASP A 532 -20.59 8.59 -12.13
C ASP A 532 -21.03 7.98 -10.79
N ILE A 533 -20.30 8.24 -9.69
CA ILE A 533 -20.63 7.76 -8.34
C ILE A 533 -21.93 8.43 -7.85
N LYS A 534 -22.87 7.60 -7.40
CA LYS A 534 -24.14 8.04 -6.79
C LYS A 534 -24.36 7.49 -5.39
N ILE A 535 -23.70 6.39 -5.05
CA ILE A 535 -23.84 5.66 -3.79
C ILE A 535 -22.42 5.33 -3.31
N MET A 536 -22.20 5.42 -2.00
CA MET A 536 -20.95 5.01 -1.37
C MET A 536 -21.27 4.02 -0.26
N GLY A 537 -20.76 2.80 -0.33
CA GLY A 537 -20.88 1.84 0.75
C GLY A 537 -19.78 2.08 1.77
N TYR A 538 -20.12 2.43 3.01
CA TYR A 538 -19.18 2.55 4.12
C TYR A 538 -19.29 1.31 5.01
N SER A 539 -18.16 0.69 5.33
CA SER A 539 -18.07 -0.55 6.09
C SER A 539 -17.21 -0.37 7.33
N LEU A 540 -17.73 -0.80 8.48
CA LEU A 540 -17.09 -0.81 9.78
C LEU A 540 -16.76 -2.25 10.16
N ARG A 541 -15.51 -2.52 10.53
CA ARG A 541 -15.08 -3.79 11.11
C ARG A 541 -14.61 -3.57 12.55
N VAL A 542 -15.38 -4.10 13.49
CA VAL A 542 -15.06 -4.21 14.93
C VAL A 542 -14.85 -5.67 15.28
N GLU A 543 -14.35 -6.00 16.47
CA GLU A 543 -13.88 -7.35 16.84
C GLU A 543 -14.70 -8.52 16.29
N HIS A 544 -16.03 -8.51 16.45
CA HIS A 544 -16.90 -9.62 16.03
C HIS A 544 -17.82 -9.31 14.85
N TYR A 545 -17.92 -8.05 14.41
CA TYR A 545 -18.93 -7.66 13.43
C TYR A 545 -18.36 -6.86 12.28
N ARG A 546 -18.90 -7.10 11.09
CA ARG A 546 -18.85 -6.17 9.96
C ARG A 546 -20.22 -5.55 9.77
N TYR A 547 -20.29 -4.23 9.76
CA TYR A 547 -21.50 -3.48 9.42
C TYR A 547 -21.24 -2.59 8.22
N THR A 548 -22.05 -2.69 7.17
CA THR A 548 -21.95 -1.88 5.96
C THR A 548 -23.25 -1.12 5.72
N VAL A 549 -23.17 0.14 5.32
CA VAL A 549 -24.33 0.97 4.97
C VAL A 549 -24.07 1.67 3.64
N TRP A 550 -25.09 1.74 2.78
CA TRP A 550 -25.02 2.30 1.42
C TRP A 550 -25.87 3.58 1.29
N PRO A 551 -25.43 4.73 1.81
CA PRO A 551 -26.08 6.02 1.57
C PRO A 551 -25.90 6.52 0.13
N SER A 552 -26.81 7.41 -0.30
CA SER A 552 -26.56 8.31 -1.42
C SER A 552 -25.27 9.11 -1.20
N PHE A 553 -24.59 9.46 -2.28
CA PHE A 553 -23.30 10.16 -2.23
C PHE A 553 -23.30 11.40 -3.13
N SER A 554 -22.98 12.56 -2.55
CA SER A 554 -22.83 13.80 -3.29
C SER A 554 -21.43 13.87 -3.89
N ARG A 555 -21.30 13.57 -5.18
CA ARG A 555 -20.04 13.72 -5.94
C ARG A 555 -19.47 15.15 -5.95
N ALA A 556 -20.33 16.16 -5.84
CA ALA A 556 -19.92 17.57 -5.82
C ALA A 556 -19.23 17.94 -4.50
N HIS A 557 -19.80 17.50 -3.38
CA HIS A 557 -19.28 17.80 -2.05
C HIS A 557 -18.37 16.69 -1.49
N LYS A 558 -18.30 15.54 -2.18
CA LYS A 558 -17.60 14.32 -1.76
C LYS A 558 -18.04 13.85 -0.37
N ARG A 559 -19.36 13.83 -0.12
CA ARG A 559 -19.95 13.48 1.18
C ARG A 559 -21.17 12.56 1.04
N PRO A 560 -21.38 11.63 1.99
CA PRO A 560 -22.60 10.83 2.06
C PRO A 560 -23.80 11.67 2.50
N ASN A 561 -24.98 11.28 2.01
CA ASN A 561 -26.28 11.69 2.52
C ASN A 561 -26.82 10.59 3.45
N TRP A 562 -26.58 10.74 4.75
CA TRP A 562 -27.02 9.77 5.76
C TRP A 562 -28.54 9.70 5.95
N GLN A 563 -29.32 10.66 5.40
CA GLN A 563 -30.78 10.59 5.42
C GLN A 563 -31.36 9.71 4.31
N GLU A 564 -30.57 9.35 3.30
CA GLU A 564 -31.00 8.53 2.18
C GLU A 564 -30.15 7.27 2.08
N ILE A 565 -30.62 6.19 2.71
CA ILE A 565 -29.91 4.91 2.81
C ILE A 565 -30.60 3.87 1.93
N HIS A 566 -29.83 3.27 1.03
CA HIS A 566 -30.34 2.32 0.04
C HIS A 566 -30.26 0.86 0.50
N ALA A 567 -29.28 0.51 1.33
CA ALA A 567 -29.10 -0.84 1.84
C ALA A 567 -28.23 -0.83 3.12
N GLU A 568 -28.37 -1.88 3.92
CA GLU A 568 -27.55 -2.16 5.09
C GLU A 568 -27.15 -3.64 5.11
N GLU A 569 -25.96 -3.92 5.63
CA GLU A 569 -25.42 -5.26 5.82
C GLU A 569 -24.83 -5.40 7.22
N LEU A 570 -25.05 -6.54 7.88
CA LEU A 570 -24.49 -6.87 9.19
C LEU A 570 -24.11 -8.35 9.22
N TYR A 571 -22.86 -8.65 9.55
CA TYR A 571 -22.32 -10.00 9.64
C TYR A 571 -21.69 -10.24 11.01
N ASP A 572 -22.03 -11.35 11.67
CA ASP A 572 -21.39 -11.81 12.92
C ASP A 572 -20.32 -12.85 12.61
N HIS A 573 -19.05 -12.44 12.70
CA HIS A 573 -17.89 -13.26 12.36
C HIS A 573 -17.63 -14.38 13.39
N ARG A 574 -18.37 -14.45 14.49
CA ARG A 574 -18.30 -15.61 15.40
C ARG A 574 -19.08 -16.80 14.86
N GLN A 575 -20.09 -16.55 14.04
CA GLN A 575 -21.01 -17.56 13.51
C GLN A 575 -20.86 -17.74 12.00
N ASP A 576 -20.53 -16.66 11.28
CA ASP A 576 -20.47 -16.59 9.83
C ASP A 576 -19.25 -15.78 9.40
N GLN A 577 -18.06 -16.40 9.49
CA GLN A 577 -16.79 -15.79 9.07
C GLN A 577 -16.75 -15.50 7.56
N GLU A 578 -17.56 -16.21 6.78
CA GLU A 578 -17.61 -16.06 5.33
C GLU A 578 -18.55 -14.92 4.89
N GLU A 579 -19.42 -14.41 5.76
CA GLU A 579 -20.39 -13.33 5.47
C GLU A 579 -21.50 -13.75 4.49
N ASN A 580 -21.97 -14.99 4.62
CA ASN A 580 -23.00 -15.61 3.81
C ASN A 580 -24.44 -15.16 4.15
N VAL A 581 -24.69 -14.63 5.35
CA VAL A 581 -26.03 -14.26 5.83
C VAL A 581 -26.04 -12.83 6.38
N ASN A 582 -26.77 -11.94 5.72
CA ASN A 582 -26.97 -10.58 6.21
C ASN A 582 -28.04 -10.52 7.32
N LEU A 583 -27.61 -10.09 8.51
CA LEU A 583 -28.43 -9.94 9.71
C LEU A 583 -29.04 -8.54 9.89
N ALA A 584 -28.76 -7.57 9.00
CA ALA A 584 -29.16 -6.17 9.17
C ALA A 584 -30.69 -5.94 9.19
N TYR A 585 -31.45 -6.92 8.70
CA TYR A 585 -32.92 -6.92 8.65
C TYR A 585 -33.54 -7.86 9.68
N SER A 586 -32.74 -8.44 10.58
CA SER A 586 -33.23 -9.23 11.71
C SER A 586 -33.64 -8.32 12.87
N ASN A 587 -34.85 -8.51 13.39
CA ASN A 587 -35.37 -7.72 14.52
C ASN A 587 -34.49 -7.81 15.78
N SER A 588 -33.77 -8.92 15.98
CA SER A 588 -32.92 -9.13 17.16
C SER A 588 -31.61 -8.33 17.15
N HIS A 589 -31.28 -7.65 16.04
CA HIS A 589 -30.00 -6.94 15.89
C HIS A 589 -30.16 -5.41 15.69
N ASN A 590 -31.36 -4.85 15.89
CA ASN A 590 -31.63 -3.44 15.63
C ASN A 590 -30.80 -2.49 16.51
N ASP A 591 -30.65 -2.79 17.80
CA ASP A 591 -29.88 -1.95 18.73
C ASP A 591 -28.40 -1.95 18.37
N LEU A 592 -27.83 -3.14 18.15
CA LEU A 592 -26.45 -3.30 17.69
C LEU A 592 -26.21 -2.58 16.36
N LYS A 593 -27.12 -2.70 15.40
CA LYS A 593 -27.03 -2.01 14.11
C LYS A 593 -26.98 -0.49 14.30
N THR A 594 -27.83 0.04 15.18
CA THR A 594 -27.89 1.47 15.48
C THR A 594 -26.60 1.97 16.13
N GLU A 595 -26.05 1.18 17.07
CA GLU A 595 -24.77 1.46 17.71
C GLU A 595 -23.62 1.47 16.70
N LEU A 596 -23.46 0.41 15.90
CA LEU A 596 -22.39 0.30 14.91
C LEU A 596 -22.48 1.42 13.86
N LYS A 597 -23.68 1.80 13.46
CA LYS A 597 -23.91 2.94 12.56
C LYS A 597 -23.46 4.26 13.18
N SER A 598 -23.75 4.48 14.46
CA SER A 598 -23.30 5.66 15.19
C SER A 598 -21.76 5.73 15.26
N ILE A 599 -21.11 4.60 15.60
CA ILE A 599 -19.65 4.47 15.63
C ILE A 599 -19.05 4.79 14.25
N LEU A 600 -19.61 4.22 13.19
CA LEU A 600 -19.15 4.46 11.82
C LEU A 600 -19.26 5.93 11.43
N ILE A 601 -20.41 6.55 11.66
CA ILE A 601 -20.64 7.97 11.31
C ILE A 601 -19.70 8.87 12.11
N GLU A 602 -19.51 8.62 13.40
CA GLU A 602 -18.61 9.42 14.23
C GLU A 602 -17.14 9.25 13.81
N ALA A 603 -16.71 8.05 13.43
CA ALA A 603 -15.34 7.81 12.98
C ALA A 603 -15.02 8.36 11.58
N LEU A 604 -16.04 8.76 10.82
CA LEU A 604 -15.91 9.44 9.52
C LEU A 604 -15.92 10.99 9.64
N ARG A 605 -16.19 11.53 10.84
CA ARG A 605 -16.10 12.97 11.17
C ARG A 605 -14.73 13.31 11.72
#